data_AF-A0A1M7Z279-F1
#
_entry.id   AF-A0A1M7Z279-F1
#
_cell.length_a   1.000
_cell.length_b   1.000
_cell.length_c   1.000
_cell.angle_alpha   90.00
_cell.angle_beta   90.00
_cell.angle_gamma   90.00
#
_symmetry.space_group_name_H-M   'P 1'
#
loop_
_entity.id
_entity.type
_entity.pdbx_description
1 polymer ?
#
loop_
_entity_poly.entity_id
_entity_poly.type
_entity_poly.pdbx_seq_one_letter_code
_entity_poly.pdbx_strand_id
1 'polypeptide(L)'
;MIKNGHFKTAAFQLHQVTEKLYACALLTCTNYLPKSHNIEKLSKLCAQIDPEFKATFPLDNKFHRRSFHRLQRAYIEARYSEHFEITGEELDYLAGEVVKLKGVVERVCQGRIDASQADSEL
;
A
#
# COMPACT_ATOMS: atom_id res chain seq x y z
N MET A 1 15.74 5.82 -15.93
CA MET A 1 16.52 6.65 -14.97
C MET A 1 15.65 7.78 -14.47
N ILE A 2 15.21 7.71 -13.21
CA ILE A 2 14.47 8.79 -12.55
C ILE A 2 15.52 9.76 -11.98
N LYS A 3 15.53 11.03 -12.42
CA LYS A 3 16.48 12.06 -11.96
C LYS A 3 16.16 12.46 -10.51
N ASN A 4 17.19 12.73 -9.69
CA ASN A 4 17.14 12.91 -8.22
C ASN A 4 16.01 13.80 -7.64
N GLY A 5 15.45 14.76 -8.39
CA GLY A 5 14.29 15.55 -7.96
C GLY A 5 12.93 14.81 -7.98
N HIS A 6 12.85 13.68 -8.70
CA HIS A 6 11.62 12.92 -8.90
C HIS A 6 11.45 11.78 -7.88
N PHE A 7 12.50 11.41 -7.13
CA PHE A 7 12.40 10.31 -6.16
C PHE A 7 11.48 10.63 -4.98
N LYS A 8 11.50 11.87 -4.47
CA LYS A 8 10.55 12.31 -3.43
C LYS A 8 9.11 12.20 -3.92
N THR A 9 8.84 12.73 -5.11
CA THR A 9 7.52 12.68 -5.75
C THR A 9 7.08 11.24 -6.03
N ALA A 10 7.97 10.38 -6.50
CA ALA A 10 7.68 8.98 -6.74
C ALA A 10 7.36 8.24 -5.43
N ALA A 11 8.11 8.47 -4.36
CA ALA A 11 7.82 7.90 -3.05
C ALA A 11 6.46 8.38 -2.50
N PHE A 12 6.14 9.66 -2.68
CA PHE A 12 4.82 10.21 -2.34
C PHE A 12 3.70 9.52 -3.13
N GLN A 13 3.87 9.36 -4.45
CA GLN A 13 2.89 8.68 -5.30
C GLN A 13 2.73 7.20 -4.91
N LEU A 14 3.82 6.49 -4.63
CA LEU A 14 3.74 5.10 -4.13
C LEU A 14 2.97 5.01 -2.82
N HIS A 15 3.16 5.97 -1.89
CA HIS A 15 2.37 6.02 -0.66
C HIS A 15 0.89 6.19 -0.98
N GLN A 16 0.55 7.16 -1.82
CA GLN A 16 -0.84 7.42 -2.22
C GLN A 16 -1.50 6.23 -2.91
N VAL A 17 -0.77 5.50 -3.77
CA VAL A 17 -1.27 4.28 -4.40
C VAL A 17 -1.48 3.18 -3.36
N THR A 18 -0.53 2.97 -2.45
CA THR A 18 -0.64 1.99 -1.36
C THR A 18 -1.86 2.24 -0.50
N GLU A 19 -2.07 3.49 -0.09
CA GLU A 19 -3.23 3.90 0.70
C GLU A 19 -4.55 3.62 -0.02
N LYS A 20 -4.65 4.00 -1.31
CA LYS A 20 -5.84 3.77 -2.14
C LYS A 20 -6.15 2.29 -2.36
N LEU A 21 -5.11 1.46 -2.52
CA LEU A 21 -5.25 0.01 -2.65
C LEU A 21 -5.84 -0.61 -1.39
N TYR A 22 -5.33 -0.27 -0.21
CA TYR A 22 -5.92 -0.73 1.05
C TYR A 22 -7.33 -0.18 1.24
N ALA A 23 -7.57 1.11 0.92
CA ALA A 23 -8.90 1.70 1.01
C ALA A 23 -9.92 0.98 0.13
N CYS A 24 -9.53 0.61 -1.10
CA CYS A 24 -10.36 -0.19 -2.00
C CYS A 24 -10.75 -1.52 -1.37
N ALA A 25 -9.78 -2.28 -0.85
CA ALA A 25 -10.06 -3.57 -0.22
C ALA A 25 -11.00 -3.44 0.99
N LEU A 26 -10.75 -2.45 1.86
CA LEU A 26 -11.58 -2.20 3.04
C LEU A 26 -13.01 -1.83 2.66
N LEU A 27 -13.20 -0.91 1.71
CA LEU A 27 -14.53 -0.50 1.26
C LEU A 27 -15.28 -1.65 0.58
N THR A 28 -14.64 -2.37 -0.34
CA THR A 28 -15.29 -3.48 -1.05
C THR A 28 -15.66 -4.63 -0.12
N CYS A 29 -14.81 -4.96 0.86
CA CYS A 29 -15.02 -6.14 1.71
C CYS A 29 -15.85 -5.85 2.96
N THR A 30 -15.78 -4.62 3.50
CA THR A 30 -16.36 -4.30 4.82
C THR A 30 -17.30 -3.10 4.81
N ASN A 31 -17.39 -2.37 3.69
CA ASN A 31 -18.13 -1.12 3.57
C ASN A 31 -17.69 -0.04 4.60
N TYR A 32 -16.47 -0.18 5.14
CA TYR A 32 -15.91 0.71 6.15
C TYR A 32 -14.50 1.14 5.76
N LEU A 33 -14.22 2.44 5.87
CA LEU A 33 -12.89 3.01 5.73
C LEU A 33 -12.58 3.85 6.98
N PRO A 34 -11.57 3.49 7.79
CA PRO A 34 -11.15 4.33 8.90
C PRO A 34 -10.60 5.67 8.40
N LYS A 35 -10.80 6.74 9.17
CA LYS A 35 -10.21 8.06 8.90
C LYS A 35 -8.72 8.08 9.28
N SER A 36 -7.88 7.32 8.56
CA SER A 36 -6.45 7.25 8.80
C SER A 36 -5.65 7.07 7.51
N HIS A 37 -4.64 7.91 7.32
CA HIS A 37 -3.65 7.80 6.24
C HIS A 37 -2.47 6.88 6.60
N ASN A 38 -2.55 6.16 7.73
CA ASN A 38 -1.46 5.30 8.18
C ASN A 38 -1.54 3.94 7.49
N ILE A 39 -0.70 3.72 6.48
CA ILE A 39 -0.64 2.48 5.69
C ILE A 39 -0.34 1.23 6.52
N GLU A 40 0.32 1.33 7.68
CA GLU A 40 0.53 0.16 8.57
C GLU A 40 -0.76 -0.24 9.28
N LYS A 41 -1.56 0.75 9.74
CA LYS A 41 -2.87 0.48 10.31
C LYS A 41 -3.81 -0.11 9.26
N LEU A 42 -3.83 0.46 8.06
CA LEU A 42 -4.64 -0.04 6.94
C LEU A 42 -4.23 -1.46 6.54
N SER A 43 -2.93 -1.74 6.46
CA SER A 43 -2.41 -3.09 6.20
C SER A 43 -2.88 -4.11 7.24
N LYS A 44 -2.83 -3.76 8.54
CA LYS A 44 -3.33 -4.64 9.63
C LYS A 44 -4.83 -4.93 9.51
N LEU A 45 -5.64 -3.95 9.12
CA LEU A 45 -7.07 -4.15 8.89
C LEU A 45 -7.33 -5.04 7.67
N CYS A 46 -6.59 -4.84 6.58
CA CYS A 46 -6.70 -5.71 5.41
C CYS A 46 -6.27 -7.15 5.72
N ALA A 47 -5.24 -7.33 6.54
CA ALA A 47 -4.80 -8.64 7.02
C ALA A 47 -5.81 -9.37 7.92
N GLN A 48 -6.85 -8.68 8.42
CA GLN A 48 -8.00 -9.30 9.11
C GLN A 48 -9.07 -9.76 8.12
N ILE A 49 -9.14 -9.16 6.92
CA ILE A 49 -10.03 -9.58 5.84
C ILE A 49 -9.47 -10.83 5.18
N ASP A 50 -8.20 -10.78 4.77
CA ASP A 50 -7.54 -11.88 4.08
C ASP A 50 -6.05 -11.99 4.50
N PRO A 51 -5.55 -13.17 4.89
CA PRO A 51 -4.16 -13.34 5.27
C PRO A 51 -3.15 -13.06 4.14
N GLU A 52 -3.54 -13.09 2.86
CA GLU A 52 -2.68 -12.76 1.71
C GLU A 52 -2.06 -11.35 1.83
N PHE A 53 -2.76 -10.41 2.47
CA PHE A 53 -2.23 -9.06 2.70
C PHE A 53 -0.97 -9.05 3.56
N LYS A 54 -0.74 -10.06 4.41
CA LYS A 54 0.49 -10.19 5.23
C LYS A 54 1.73 -10.49 4.39
N ALA A 55 1.55 -11.01 3.18
CA ALA A 55 2.66 -11.27 2.26
C ALA A 55 3.18 -9.98 1.58
N THR A 56 2.45 -8.86 1.71
CA THR A 56 2.84 -7.55 1.17
C THR A 56 3.66 -6.77 2.20
N PHE A 57 4.74 -6.11 1.76
CA PHE A 57 5.67 -5.35 2.62
C PHE A 57 6.28 -6.17 3.77
N PRO A 58 6.99 -7.29 3.49
CA PRO A 58 7.61 -8.12 4.51
C PRO A 58 8.65 -7.32 5.31
N LEU A 59 8.57 -7.34 6.64
CA LEU A 59 9.44 -6.55 7.54
C LEU A 59 10.62 -7.36 8.09
N ASP A 60 11.12 -8.31 7.31
CA ASP A 60 12.02 -9.37 7.78
C ASP A 60 13.46 -8.89 7.94
N ASN A 61 13.90 -7.96 7.08
CA ASN A 61 15.25 -7.43 7.10
C ASN A 61 15.27 -5.91 7.35
N LYS A 62 16.47 -5.39 7.70
CA LYS A 62 16.67 -3.97 8.01
C LYS A 62 16.34 -3.06 6.81
N PHE A 63 16.62 -3.51 5.59
CA PHE A 63 16.38 -2.76 4.35
C PHE A 63 14.87 -2.59 4.09
N HIS A 64 14.07 -3.64 4.24
CA HIS A 64 12.62 -3.60 4.07
C HIS A 64 11.97 -2.69 5.11
N ARG A 65 12.35 -2.83 6.39
CA ARG A 65 11.85 -1.96 7.48
C ARG A 65 12.14 -0.49 7.20
N ARG A 66 13.38 -0.18 6.80
CA ARG A 66 13.78 1.18 6.47
C ARG A 66 13.01 1.72 5.26
N SER A 67 12.88 0.91 4.21
CA SER A 67 12.13 1.28 2.99
C SER A 67 10.67 1.57 3.31
N PHE A 68 10.01 0.68 4.07
CA PHE A 68 8.62 0.88 4.48
C PHE A 68 8.45 2.13 5.36
N HIS A 69 9.37 2.38 6.28
CA HIS A 69 9.34 3.59 7.09
C HIS A 69 9.52 4.88 6.26
N ARG A 70 10.40 4.85 5.24
CA ARG A 70 10.52 5.96 4.27
C ARG A 70 9.23 6.14 3.48
N LEU A 71 8.57 5.05 3.04
CA LEU A 71 7.28 5.12 2.38
C LEU A 71 6.22 5.77 3.28
N GLN A 72 6.14 5.41 4.55
CA GLN A 72 5.22 6.03 5.52
C GLN A 72 5.47 7.54 5.64
N ARG A 73 6.73 7.95 5.81
CA ARG A 73 7.12 9.37 5.94
C ARG A 73 6.87 10.18 4.66
N ALA A 74 6.97 9.55 3.50
CA ALA A 74 6.82 10.21 2.20
C ALA A 74 5.48 10.96 2.04
N TYR A 75 4.40 10.53 2.69
CA TYR A 75 3.10 11.21 2.64
C TYR A 75 3.16 12.69 3.02
N ILE A 76 3.92 13.00 4.06
CA ILE A 76 4.07 14.35 4.60
C ILE A 76 5.39 14.94 4.11
N GLU A 77 6.49 14.23 4.31
CA GLU A 77 7.81 14.80 4.20
C GLU A 77 8.29 14.99 2.76
N ALA A 78 7.83 14.20 1.80
CA ALA A 78 8.29 14.31 0.42
C ALA A 78 7.98 15.67 -0.22
N ARG A 79 6.96 16.39 0.29
CA ARG A 79 6.53 17.71 -0.21
C ARG A 79 7.13 18.88 0.56
N TYR A 80 7.41 18.69 1.85
CA TYR A 80 7.72 19.79 2.76
C TYR A 80 9.11 19.70 3.40
N SER A 81 9.74 18.52 3.40
CA SER A 81 11.03 18.30 4.06
C SER A 81 12.17 18.31 3.06
N GLU A 82 13.10 19.23 3.26
CA GLU A 82 14.36 19.25 2.53
C GLU A 82 15.20 17.99 2.83
N HIS A 83 15.11 17.47 4.07
CA HIS A 83 15.84 16.31 4.57
C HIS A 83 15.21 14.94 4.25
N PHE A 84 14.07 14.91 3.54
CA PHE A 84 13.52 13.64 3.08
C PHE A 84 14.41 13.04 2.00
N GLU A 85 15.01 11.88 2.28
CA GLU A 85 15.83 11.15 1.32
C GLU A 85 15.25 9.77 1.08
N ILE A 86 15.43 9.26 -0.13
CA ILE A 86 15.14 7.88 -0.50
C ILE A 86 16.07 7.50 -1.65
N THR A 87 16.60 6.29 -1.60
CA THR A 87 17.48 5.77 -2.66
C THR A 87 16.66 5.16 -3.79
N GLY A 88 17.26 5.07 -4.99
CA GLY A 88 16.63 4.38 -6.12
C GLY A 88 16.31 2.92 -5.81
N GLU A 89 17.22 2.21 -5.14
CA GLU A 89 17.01 0.82 -4.72
C GLU A 89 15.82 0.65 -3.77
N GLU A 90 15.69 1.53 -2.78
CA GLU A 90 14.52 1.53 -1.87
C GLU A 90 13.24 1.80 -2.67
N LEU A 91 13.27 2.71 -3.64
CA LEU A 91 12.11 3.04 -4.46
C LEU A 91 11.69 1.89 -5.37
N ASP A 92 12.63 1.23 -6.03
CA ASP A 92 12.37 0.09 -6.91
C ASP A 92 11.80 -1.11 -6.11
N TYR A 93 12.35 -1.35 -4.92
CA TYR A 93 11.79 -2.33 -3.98
C TYR A 93 10.34 -1.99 -3.61
N LEU A 94 10.07 -0.75 -3.20
CA LEU A 94 8.72 -0.32 -2.81
C LEU A 94 7.74 -0.40 -3.98
N ALA A 95 8.16 -0.06 -5.19
CA ALA A 95 7.34 -0.21 -6.39
C ALA A 95 6.96 -1.68 -6.63
N GLY A 96 7.92 -2.60 -6.46
CA GLY A 96 7.65 -4.05 -6.53
C GLY A 96 6.62 -4.52 -5.50
N GLU A 97 6.73 -4.05 -4.25
CA GLU A 97 5.76 -4.38 -3.19
C GLU A 97 4.36 -3.80 -3.46
N VAL A 98 4.28 -2.58 -4.01
CA VAL A 98 3.00 -1.98 -4.41
C VAL A 98 2.33 -2.76 -5.55
N VAL A 99 3.11 -3.27 -6.52
CA VAL A 99 2.57 -4.13 -7.58
C VAL A 99 2.05 -5.46 -7.01
N LYS A 100 2.76 -6.07 -6.06
CA LYS A 100 2.26 -7.27 -5.36
C LYS A 100 0.97 -6.97 -4.61
N LEU A 101 0.91 -5.86 -3.87
CA LEU A 101 -0.29 -5.41 -3.17
C LEU A 101 -1.47 -5.23 -4.13
N LYS A 102 -1.25 -4.59 -5.28
CA LYS A 102 -2.29 -4.44 -6.32
C LYS A 102 -2.87 -5.80 -6.71
N GLY A 103 -2.02 -6.79 -6.97
CA GLY A 103 -2.48 -8.14 -7.33
C GLY A 103 -3.28 -8.83 -6.22
N VAL A 104 -2.89 -8.66 -4.95
CA VAL A 104 -3.67 -9.18 -3.81
C VAL A 104 -5.04 -8.49 -3.72
N VAL A 105 -5.07 -7.15 -3.80
CA VAL A 105 -6.32 -6.37 -3.77
C VAL A 105 -7.26 -6.80 -4.90
N GLU A 106 -6.75 -6.93 -6.13
CA GLU A 106 -7.55 -7.35 -7.29
C GLU A 106 -8.20 -8.73 -7.06
N ARG A 107 -7.44 -9.72 -6.57
CA ARG A 107 -7.98 -11.06 -6.28
C ARG A 107 -9.04 -11.02 -5.18
N VAL A 108 -8.75 -10.38 -4.04
CA VAL A 108 -9.66 -10.35 -2.89
C VAL A 108 -10.94 -9.57 -3.22
N CYS A 109 -10.82 -8.41 -3.87
CA CYS A 109 -11.99 -7.61 -4.26
C CYS A 109 -12.85 -8.34 -5.29
N GLN A 110 -12.24 -8.99 -6.29
CA GLN A 110 -13.00 -9.75 -7.30
C GLN A 110 -13.74 -10.92 -6.65
N GLY A 111 -13.07 -11.69 -5.80
CA GLY A 111 -13.71 -12.79 -5.07
C GLY A 111 -14.89 -12.32 -4.21
N ARG A 112 -14.82 -11.13 -3.62
CA ARG A 112 -15.95 -10.55 -2.87
C ARG A 112 -17.11 -10.14 -3.77
N ILE A 113 -16.82 -9.56 -4.93
CA ILE A 113 -17.85 -9.13 -5.90
C ILE A 113 -18.59 -10.36 -6.43
N ASP A 114 -17.85 -11.39 -6.85
CA ASP A 114 -18.42 -12.62 -7.41
C ASP A 114 -19.32 -13.33 -6.37
N ALA A 115 -18.87 -13.40 -5.11
CA ALA A 115 -19.66 -13.97 -4.01
C ALA A 115 -20.95 -13.16 -3.76
N SER A 116 -20.88 -11.83 -3.82
CA SER A 116 -22.05 -10.97 -3.60
C SER A 116 -23.07 -11.08 -4.74
N GLN A 117 -22.64 -11.36 -5.97
CA GLN A 117 -23.54 -11.60 -7.11
C GLN A 117 -24.27 -12.94 -6.96
N ALA A 118 -23.58 -14.00 -6.51
CA ALA A 118 -24.20 -15.30 -6.26
C ALA A 118 -25.28 -15.25 -5.17
N ASP A 119 -25.07 -14.46 -4.11
CA ASP A 119 -26.07 -14.26 -3.04
C ASP A 119 -27.33 -13.51 -3.51
N SER A 120 -27.25 -12.77 -4.62
CA SER A 120 -28.38 -11.99 -5.17
C SER A 120 -29.24 -12.75 -6.19
N GLU A 121 -28.77 -13.91 -6.66
CA GLU A 121 -29.49 -14.78 -7.61
C GLU A 121 -30.29 -15.90 -6.93
N LEU A 122 -30.29 -15.95 -5.60
CA LEU A 122 -31.08 -16.85 -4.73
C LEU A 122 -32.30 -16.13 -4.14
#